data_AF-A0A2E8CWV1-F1
#
_entry.id   AF-A0A2E8CWV1-F1
#
_cell.length_a   1.000
_cell.length_b   1.000
_cell.length_c   1.000
_cell.angle_alpha   90.00
_cell.angle_beta   90.00
_cell.angle_gamma   90.00
#
_symmetry.space_group_name_H-M   'P 1'
#
loop_
_entity.id
_entity.type
_entity.pdbx_description
1 polymer ?
#
loop_
_entity_poly.entity_id
_entity_poly.type
_entity_poly.pdbx_seq_one_letter_code
_entity_poly.pdbx_strand_id
1 'polypeptide(L)'
;MVVFSARLSAYHLSFRLRCDQQEHQDLVFTDDLAFHTLELPKYVVPGDNELCSLSGLEKWLCFLKQAGQRDVHELARLLADEVFEEASGVLDMISQSPENRQFYEARLKFLHDEEARLIADREEALAEGLAKGREEGAAQGTLIGKIQILQEIVGDSVTTTDVLLQGSADELSKRLSELQERLRTRGN
;
A
#
# COMPACT_ATOMS: atom_id res chain seq x y z
N MET A 1 -17.70 -0.97 1.40
CA MET A 1 -18.94 -0.98 0.57
C MET A 1 -19.19 0.44 0.12
N VAL A 2 -18.82 0.80 -1.12
CA VAL A 2 -19.07 2.15 -1.65
C VAL A 2 -20.54 2.20 -2.07
N VAL A 3 -21.35 2.94 -1.33
CA VAL A 3 -22.78 3.12 -1.61
C VAL A 3 -22.91 4.18 -2.70
N PHE A 4 -23.12 3.76 -3.93
CA PHE A 4 -23.42 4.68 -5.04
C PHE A 4 -24.90 5.11 -4.97
N SER A 5 -25.15 6.39 -5.24
CA SER A 5 -26.49 7.00 -5.33
C SER A 5 -27.39 6.26 -6.33
N ALA A 6 -28.69 6.15 -6.05
CA ALA A 6 -29.68 5.41 -6.86
C ALA A 6 -29.82 5.88 -8.32
N ARG A 7 -29.28 7.05 -8.69
CA ARG A 7 -29.20 7.53 -10.08
C ARG A 7 -28.04 6.91 -10.87
N LEU A 8 -26.93 6.57 -10.22
CA LEU A 8 -25.72 6.08 -10.87
C LEU A 8 -25.89 4.63 -11.38
N SER A 9 -26.75 3.84 -10.73
CA SER A 9 -27.01 2.44 -11.12
C SER A 9 -27.64 2.27 -12.51
N ALA A 10 -28.14 3.34 -13.13
CA ALA A 10 -28.71 3.29 -14.48
C ALA A 10 -27.65 3.21 -15.60
N TYR A 11 -26.41 3.62 -15.32
CA TYR A 11 -25.32 3.68 -16.30
C TYR A 11 -23.98 3.16 -15.75
N HIS A 12 -23.95 2.67 -14.51
CA HIS A 12 -22.80 2.03 -13.89
C HIS A 12 -23.17 0.59 -13.49
N LEU A 13 -22.49 -0.37 -14.11
CA LEU A 13 -22.59 -1.77 -13.76
C LEU A 13 -21.33 -2.19 -13.02
N SER A 14 -21.51 -2.90 -11.91
CA SER A 14 -20.42 -3.42 -11.09
C SER A 14 -20.48 -4.95 -11.09
N PHE A 15 -19.43 -5.59 -11.60
CA PHE A 15 -19.29 -7.04 -11.64
C PHE A 15 -18.18 -7.48 -10.70
N ARG A 16 -18.33 -8.69 -10.15
CA ARG A 16 -17.31 -9.38 -9.36
C ARG A 16 -17.13 -10.78 -9.92
N LEU A 17 -15.91 -11.32 -9.79
CA LEU A 17 -15.65 -12.71 -10.16
C LEU A 17 -16.27 -13.65 -9.13
N ARG A 18 -17.07 -14.59 -9.60
CA ARG A 18 -17.77 -15.59 -8.79
C ARG A 18 -17.49 -16.99 -9.31
N CYS A 19 -17.67 -17.98 -8.44
CA CYS A 19 -17.61 -19.39 -8.83
C CYS A 19 -18.76 -19.73 -9.80
N ASP A 20 -18.48 -20.51 -10.84
CA ASP A 20 -19.46 -20.97 -11.83
C ASP A 20 -20.21 -22.24 -11.40
N GLN A 21 -19.76 -22.88 -10.32
CA GLN A 21 -20.40 -24.05 -9.73
C GLN A 21 -21.71 -23.66 -9.05
N GLN A 22 -22.80 -24.38 -9.37
CA GLN A 22 -24.14 -24.07 -8.85
C GLN A 22 -24.23 -24.12 -7.32
N GLU A 23 -23.42 -24.96 -6.67
CA GLU A 23 -23.35 -25.09 -5.22
C GLU A 23 -22.66 -23.90 -4.53
N HIS A 24 -21.95 -23.06 -5.29
CA HIS A 24 -21.10 -21.98 -4.79
C HIS A 24 -21.34 -20.64 -5.50
N GLN A 25 -22.55 -20.36 -5.99
CA GLN A 25 -22.86 -19.13 -6.74
C GLN A 25 -22.62 -17.81 -5.96
N ASP A 26 -22.62 -17.87 -4.62
CA ASP A 26 -22.32 -16.73 -3.76
C ASP A 26 -20.84 -16.60 -3.38
N LEU A 27 -20.00 -17.57 -3.77
CA LEU A 27 -18.56 -17.53 -3.53
C LEU A 27 -17.89 -16.56 -4.49
N VAL A 28 -17.36 -15.47 -3.94
CA VAL A 28 -16.57 -14.46 -4.66
C VAL A 28 -15.10 -14.88 -4.64
N PHE A 29 -14.43 -14.80 -5.79
CA PHE A 29 -13.03 -15.19 -5.93
C PHE A 29 -12.08 -14.33 -5.07
N THR A 30 -12.29 -13.01 -5.09
CA THR A 30 -11.57 -12.03 -4.25
C THR A 30 -12.41 -10.77 -4.06
N ASP A 31 -12.26 -10.10 -2.92
CA ASP A 31 -12.82 -8.78 -2.68
C ASP A 31 -11.96 -7.65 -3.27
N ASP A 32 -10.74 -7.97 -3.73
CA ASP A 32 -9.76 -7.00 -4.23
C ASP A 32 -9.91 -6.70 -5.74
N LEU A 33 -10.84 -7.37 -6.43
CA LEU A 33 -11.06 -7.21 -7.87
C LEU A 33 -12.53 -7.03 -8.21
N ALA A 34 -12.84 -5.91 -8.86
CA ALA A 34 -14.15 -5.62 -9.42
C ALA A 34 -14.03 -5.01 -10.82
N PHE A 35 -14.98 -5.34 -11.69
CA PHE A 35 -15.09 -4.74 -13.02
C PHE A 35 -16.22 -3.72 -13.01
N HIS A 36 -15.91 -2.50 -13.42
CA HIS A 36 -16.88 -1.43 -13.56
C HIS A 36 -17.10 -1.10 -15.03
N THR A 37 -18.33 -1.22 -15.49
CA THR A 37 -18.72 -0.84 -16.85
C THR A 37 -19.55 0.43 -16.80
N LEU A 38 -19.14 1.43 -17.56
CA LEU A 38 -19.84 2.71 -17.70
C LEU A 38 -20.52 2.78 -19.07
N GLU A 39 -21.85 2.85 -19.08
CA GLU A 39 -22.65 2.85 -20.30
C GLU A 39 -22.92 4.28 -20.80
N LEU A 40 -21.88 4.92 -21.34
CA LEU A 40 -21.94 6.29 -21.86
C LEU A 40 -23.10 6.59 -22.83
N PRO A 41 -23.51 5.68 -23.74
CA PRO A 41 -24.65 5.94 -24.62
C PRO A 41 -25.96 6.22 -23.88
N LYS A 42 -26.18 5.58 -22.72
CA LYS A 42 -27.39 5.74 -21.90
C LYS A 42 -27.39 7.03 -21.07
N TYR A 43 -26.21 7.60 -20.82
CA TYR A 43 -26.07 8.80 -19.98
C TYR A 43 -26.56 10.05 -20.73
N VAL A 44 -27.56 10.75 -20.19
CA VAL A 44 -28.03 12.02 -20.75
C VAL A 44 -27.24 13.14 -20.08
N VAL A 45 -26.53 13.94 -20.88
CA VAL A 45 -25.73 15.02 -20.31
C VAL A 45 -26.63 16.18 -19.90
N PRO A 46 -26.54 16.66 -18.65
CA PRO A 46 -27.25 17.85 -18.19
C PRO A 46 -26.83 19.11 -18.93
N GLY A 47 -27.60 20.19 -18.79
CA GLY A 47 -27.24 21.49 -19.37
C GLY A 47 -25.98 22.07 -18.72
N ASP A 48 -25.27 22.94 -19.43
CA ASP A 48 -23.97 23.48 -19.02
C ASP A 48 -24.00 24.12 -17.62
N ASN A 49 -25.12 24.75 -17.23
CA ASN A 49 -25.31 25.38 -15.92
C ASN A 49 -25.33 24.40 -14.74
N GLU A 50 -25.58 23.11 -15.00
CA GLU A 50 -25.69 22.08 -13.96
C GLU A 50 -24.38 21.29 -13.79
N LEU A 51 -23.41 21.43 -14.72
CA LEU A 51 -22.21 20.60 -14.79
C LEU A 51 -21.29 20.73 -13.57
N CYS A 52 -21.16 21.92 -13.01
CA CYS A 52 -20.32 22.17 -11.84
C CYS A 52 -20.85 21.46 -10.58
N SER A 53 -22.17 21.20 -10.53
CA SER A 53 -22.88 20.60 -9.39
C SER A 53 -23.01 19.07 -9.46
N LEU A 54 -22.52 18.45 -10.53
CA LEU A 54 -22.57 17.00 -10.72
C LEU A 54 -21.68 16.27 -9.70
N SER A 55 -22.05 15.02 -9.41
CA SER A 55 -21.16 14.13 -8.64
C SER A 55 -19.88 13.83 -9.43
N GLY A 56 -18.79 13.45 -8.75
CA GLY A 56 -17.51 13.20 -9.41
C GLY A 56 -17.59 12.19 -10.57
N LEU A 57 -18.35 11.10 -10.40
CA LEU A 57 -18.56 10.12 -11.47
C LEU A 57 -19.40 10.70 -12.62
N GLU A 58 -20.44 11.49 -12.34
CA GLU A 58 -21.22 12.15 -13.39
C GLU A 58 -20.41 13.19 -14.17
N LYS A 59 -19.51 13.92 -13.49
CA LYS A 59 -18.55 14.81 -14.14
C LYS A 59 -17.66 14.04 -15.11
N TRP A 60 -17.14 12.87 -14.71
CA TRP A 60 -16.37 11.99 -15.59
C TRP A 60 -17.19 11.44 -16.76
N LEU A 61 -18.44 11.03 -16.54
CA LEU A 61 -19.32 10.56 -17.62
C LEU A 61 -19.60 11.67 -18.64
N CYS A 62 -19.83 12.89 -18.15
CA CYS A 62 -19.95 14.08 -19.00
C CYS A 62 -18.67 14.33 -19.79
N PHE A 63 -17.52 14.38 -19.11
CA PHE A 63 -16.22 14.59 -19.71
C PHE A 63 -15.94 13.58 -20.83
N LEU A 64 -16.00 12.29 -20.52
CA LEU A 64 -15.74 11.21 -21.49
C LEU A 64 -16.71 11.21 -22.67
N LYS A 65 -17.97 11.63 -22.46
CA LYS A 65 -18.97 11.68 -23.53
C LYS A 65 -18.81 12.90 -24.44
N GLN A 66 -18.40 14.06 -23.91
CA GLN A 66 -18.35 15.31 -24.65
C GLN A 66 -16.95 15.74 -25.14
N ALA A 67 -15.87 15.21 -24.56
CA ALA A 67 -14.51 15.63 -24.88
C ALA A 67 -14.12 15.44 -26.36
N GLY A 68 -14.76 14.52 -27.08
CA GLY A 68 -14.54 14.37 -28.53
C GLY A 68 -15.37 15.29 -29.43
N GLN A 69 -16.28 16.08 -28.86
CA GLN A 69 -17.27 16.88 -29.59
C GLN A 69 -17.18 18.38 -29.26
N ARG A 70 -16.44 18.74 -28.21
CA ARG A 70 -16.30 20.11 -27.68
C ARG A 70 -14.85 20.43 -27.41
N ASP A 71 -14.55 21.71 -27.20
CA ASP A 71 -13.28 22.13 -26.65
C ASP A 71 -13.12 21.55 -25.24
N VAL A 72 -12.04 20.81 -25.02
CA VAL A 72 -11.83 20.02 -23.80
C VAL A 72 -11.54 20.94 -22.61
N HIS A 73 -10.83 22.05 -22.84
CA HIS A 73 -10.57 23.06 -21.82
C HIS A 73 -11.82 23.87 -21.45
N GLU A 74 -12.71 24.17 -22.39
CA GLU A 74 -14.02 24.75 -22.08
C GLU A 74 -14.86 23.81 -21.21
N LEU A 75 -14.87 22.52 -21.56
CA LEU A 75 -15.57 21.50 -20.79
C LEU A 75 -15.01 21.37 -19.36
N ALA A 76 -13.69 21.41 -19.18
CA ALA A 76 -13.07 21.39 -17.86
C ALA A 76 -13.47 22.60 -17.01
N ARG A 77 -13.46 23.80 -17.59
CA ARG A 77 -13.95 25.03 -16.92
C ARG A 77 -15.39 24.90 -16.45
N LEU A 78 -16.27 24.28 -17.24
CA LEU A 78 -17.68 24.06 -16.88
C LEU A 78 -17.86 23.03 -15.75
N LEU A 79 -17.01 22.01 -15.70
CA LEU A 79 -17.01 21.01 -14.62
C LEU A 79 -16.43 21.56 -13.31
N ALA A 80 -15.65 22.65 -13.40
CA ALA A 80 -15.14 23.45 -12.28
C ALA A 80 -14.37 22.62 -11.24
N ASP A 81 -13.47 21.75 -11.69
CA ASP A 81 -12.63 20.91 -10.85
C ASP A 81 -11.26 20.72 -11.54
N GLU A 82 -10.18 20.91 -10.77
CA GLU A 82 -8.79 20.93 -11.25
C GLU A 82 -8.39 19.63 -11.95
N VAL A 83 -8.95 18.51 -11.51
CA VAL A 83 -8.72 17.20 -12.11
C VAL A 83 -9.07 17.19 -13.60
N PHE A 84 -10.08 17.96 -14.03
CA PHE A 84 -10.46 18.02 -15.44
C PHE A 84 -9.55 18.93 -16.27
N GLU A 85 -8.92 19.94 -15.67
CA GLU A 85 -7.90 20.73 -16.39
C GLU A 85 -6.66 19.87 -16.68
N GLU A 86 -6.23 19.07 -15.71
CA GLU A 86 -5.16 18.09 -15.91
C GLU A 86 -5.54 17.05 -16.97
N ALA A 87 -6.75 16.47 -16.85
CA ALA A 87 -7.25 15.50 -17.83
C ALA A 87 -7.35 16.10 -19.25
N SER A 88 -7.70 17.38 -19.36
CA SER A 88 -7.75 18.09 -20.65
C SER A 88 -6.36 18.24 -21.26
N GLY A 89 -5.38 18.68 -20.48
CA GLY A 89 -4.00 18.79 -20.95
C GLY A 89 -3.41 17.45 -21.39
N VAL A 90 -3.72 16.37 -20.66
CA VAL A 90 -3.34 15.00 -21.07
C VAL A 90 -4.03 14.62 -22.37
N LEU A 91 -5.35 14.84 -22.49
CA LEU A 91 -6.11 14.49 -23.69
C LEU A 91 -5.61 15.24 -24.94
N ASP A 92 -5.30 16.53 -24.80
CA ASP A 92 -4.70 17.35 -25.85
C ASP A 92 -3.32 16.83 -26.24
N MET A 93 -2.48 16.49 -25.26
CA MET A 93 -1.15 15.92 -25.54
C MET A 93 -1.25 14.62 -26.34
N ILE A 94 -2.10 13.68 -25.91
CA ILE A 94 -2.21 12.36 -26.55
C ILE A 94 -2.96 12.40 -27.89
N SER A 95 -3.85 13.38 -28.10
CA SER A 95 -4.61 13.52 -29.35
C SER A 95 -3.80 14.15 -30.49
N GLN A 96 -2.72 14.86 -30.18
CA GLN A 96 -1.87 15.54 -31.17
C GLN A 96 -1.10 14.60 -32.11
N SER A 97 -0.57 13.47 -31.62
CA SER A 97 0.09 12.48 -32.49
C SER A 97 0.23 11.09 -31.83
N PRO A 98 0.34 10.01 -32.63
CA PRO A 98 0.65 8.68 -32.12
C PRO A 98 1.95 8.61 -31.32
N GLU A 99 2.94 9.42 -31.68
CA GLU A 99 4.23 9.53 -30.99
C GLU A 99 4.07 10.15 -29.61
N ASN A 100 3.28 11.23 -29.49
CA ASN A 100 3.01 11.87 -28.20
C ASN A 100 2.31 10.91 -27.23
N ARG A 101 1.38 10.09 -27.73
CA ARG A 101 0.75 9.02 -26.94
C ARG A 101 1.77 8.00 -26.44
N GLN A 102 2.69 7.55 -27.30
CA GLN A 102 3.73 6.59 -26.91
C GLN A 102 4.67 7.16 -25.84
N PHE A 103 5.10 8.42 -25.97
CA PHE A 103 5.93 9.08 -24.96
C PHE A 103 5.20 9.20 -23.61
N TYR A 104 3.91 9.51 -23.64
CA TYR A 104 3.08 9.61 -22.45
C TYR A 104 2.93 8.23 -21.75
N GLU A 105 2.59 7.19 -22.50
CA GLU A 105 2.46 5.82 -21.97
C GLU A 105 3.80 5.30 -21.41
N ALA A 106 4.92 5.59 -22.08
CA ALA A 106 6.25 5.22 -21.60
C ALA A 106 6.63 5.95 -20.30
N ARG A 107 6.28 7.24 -20.18
CA ARG A 107 6.50 8.01 -18.95
C ARG A 107 5.65 7.49 -17.79
N LEU A 108 4.38 7.19 -18.02
CA LEU A 108 3.51 6.60 -16.99
C LEU A 108 4.04 5.24 -16.53
N LYS A 109 4.47 4.39 -17.47
CA LYS A 109 5.10 3.11 -17.15
C LYS A 109 6.31 3.29 -16.24
N PHE A 110 7.20 4.24 -16.57
CA PHE A 110 8.37 4.52 -15.76
C PHE A 110 8.02 4.94 -14.33
N LEU A 111 7.02 5.82 -14.16
CA LEU A 111 6.58 6.27 -12.84
C LEU A 111 6.00 5.13 -12.01
N HIS A 112 5.16 4.28 -12.61
CA HIS A 112 4.61 3.11 -11.92
C HIS A 112 5.69 2.08 -11.57
N ASP A 113 6.65 1.84 -12.47
CA ASP A 113 7.78 0.95 -12.20
C ASP A 113 8.65 1.49 -11.03
N GLU A 114 8.83 2.81 -10.95
CA GLU A 114 9.55 3.46 -9.84
C GLU A 114 8.81 3.30 -8.52
N GLU A 115 7.51 3.58 -8.50
CA GLU A 115 6.67 3.45 -7.31
C GLU A 115 6.63 2.00 -6.81
N ALA A 116 6.45 1.04 -7.73
CA ALA A 116 6.47 -0.38 -7.40
C ALA A 116 7.82 -0.81 -6.82
N ARG A 117 8.94 -0.31 -7.38
CA ARG A 117 10.28 -0.56 -6.84
C ARG A 117 10.42 -0.01 -5.42
N LEU A 118 9.98 1.23 -5.17
CA LEU A 118 10.06 1.83 -3.84
C LEU A 118 9.21 1.09 -2.80
N ILE A 119 8.06 0.57 -3.20
CA ILE A 119 7.21 -0.27 -2.32
C ILE A 119 7.94 -1.58 -2.00
N ALA A 120 8.46 -2.27 -3.02
CA ALA A 120 9.19 -3.52 -2.83
C ALA A 120 10.43 -3.33 -1.93
N ASP A 121 11.23 -2.29 -2.16
CA ASP A 121 12.41 -1.96 -1.35
C ASP A 121 12.04 -1.73 0.12
N ARG A 122 10.89 -1.07 0.39
CA ARG A 122 10.39 -0.84 1.75
C ARG A 122 9.93 -2.13 2.42
N GLU A 123 9.22 -2.98 1.69
CA GLU A 123 8.75 -4.27 2.20
C GLU A 123 9.93 -5.20 2.52
N GLU A 124 10.94 -5.26 1.64
CA GLU A 124 12.16 -6.04 1.86
C GLU A 124 12.95 -5.50 3.06
N ALA A 125 13.15 -4.18 3.15
CA ALA A 125 13.85 -3.58 4.28
C ALA A 125 13.12 -3.83 5.62
N LEU A 126 11.79 -3.79 5.63
CA LEU A 126 11.00 -4.12 6.83
C LEU A 126 11.17 -5.60 7.19
N ALA A 127 11.07 -6.50 6.20
CA ALA A 127 11.23 -7.93 6.41
C ALA A 127 12.62 -8.28 6.95
N GLU A 128 13.68 -7.70 6.37
CA GLU A 128 15.05 -7.85 6.88
C GLU A 128 15.19 -7.29 8.30
N GLY A 129 14.63 -6.11 8.58
CA GLY A 129 14.69 -5.50 9.90
C GLY A 129 14.01 -6.36 10.97
N LEU A 130 12.86 -6.94 10.65
CA LEU A 130 12.15 -7.88 11.54
C LEU A 130 12.93 -9.19 11.71
N ALA A 131 13.55 -9.71 10.65
CA ALA A 131 14.35 -10.93 10.72
C ALA A 131 15.59 -10.72 11.61
N LYS A 132 16.36 -9.65 11.36
CA LYS A 132 17.54 -9.28 12.16
C LYS A 132 17.15 -9.01 13.62
N GLY A 133 16.09 -8.24 13.86
CA GLY A 133 15.63 -7.97 15.22
C GLY A 133 15.20 -9.22 16.00
N ARG A 134 14.59 -10.21 15.32
CA ARG A 134 14.26 -11.51 15.93
C ARG A 134 15.51 -12.32 16.26
N GLU A 135 16.49 -12.36 15.35
CA GLU A 135 17.75 -13.09 15.56
C GLU A 135 18.57 -12.48 16.70
N GLU A 136 18.75 -11.15 16.70
CA GLU A 136 19.45 -10.41 17.75
C GLU A 136 18.74 -10.58 19.11
N GLY A 137 17.41 -10.46 19.14
CA GLY A 137 16.62 -10.67 20.35
C GLY A 137 16.75 -12.08 20.92
N ALA A 138 16.77 -13.10 20.06
CA ALA A 138 16.98 -14.49 20.47
C ALA A 138 18.39 -14.74 21.01
N ALA A 139 19.42 -14.16 20.38
CA ALA A 139 20.80 -14.24 20.84
C ALA A 139 20.99 -13.56 22.20
N GLN A 140 20.47 -12.34 22.35
CA GLN A 140 20.49 -11.62 23.64
C GLN A 140 19.73 -12.38 24.73
N GLY A 141 18.53 -12.88 24.44
CA GLY A 141 17.76 -13.69 25.39
C GLY A 141 18.51 -14.94 25.87
N THR A 142 19.26 -15.59 24.96
CA THR A 142 20.11 -16.74 25.30
C THR A 142 21.27 -16.34 26.23
N LEU A 143 21.92 -15.20 25.98
CA LEU A 143 22.99 -14.69 26.85
C LEU A 143 22.46 -14.32 28.24
N ILE A 144 21.33 -13.62 28.30
CA ILE A 144 20.68 -13.23 29.55
C ILE A 144 20.33 -14.46 30.39
N GLY A 145 19.71 -15.48 29.78
CA GLY A 145 19.39 -16.72 30.48
C GLY A 145 20.63 -17.42 31.04
N LYS A 146 21.74 -17.47 30.28
CA LYS A 146 23.01 -18.04 30.77
C LYS A 146 23.61 -17.24 31.93
N ILE A 147 23.55 -15.91 31.87
CA ILE A 147 24.04 -15.03 32.95
C ILE A 147 23.24 -15.27 34.23
N GLN A 148 21.91 -15.30 34.15
CA GLN A 148 21.04 -15.51 35.30
C GLN A 148 21.28 -16.87 35.95
N ILE A 149 21.38 -17.94 35.16
CA ILE A 149 21.71 -19.29 35.65
C ILE A 149 23.08 -19.29 36.35
N LEU A 150 24.10 -18.66 35.77
CA LEU A 150 25.43 -18.60 36.40
C LEU A 150 25.44 -17.76 37.68
N GLN A 151 24.67 -16.67 37.75
CA GLN A 151 24.51 -15.88 38.96
C GLN A 151 23.88 -16.71 40.10
N GLU A 152 22.84 -17.50 39.80
CA GLU A 152 22.23 -18.42 40.75
C GLU A 152 23.23 -19.47 41.27
N ILE A 153 24.01 -20.09 40.38
CA ILE A 153 25.00 -21.11 40.75
C ILE A 153 26.14 -20.51 41.59
N VAL A 154 26.58 -19.30 41.28
CA VAL A 154 27.63 -18.59 42.04
C VAL A 154 27.09 -18.07 43.39
N GLY A 155 25.77 -17.98 43.56
CA GLY A 155 25.13 -17.43 44.76
C GLY A 155 25.15 -15.90 44.80
N ASP A 156 25.31 -15.25 43.64
CA ASP A 156 25.16 -13.80 43.49
C ASP A 156 23.66 -13.45 43.36
N SER A 157 23.28 -12.20 43.60
CA SER A 157 21.90 -11.74 43.36
C SER A 157 21.58 -11.77 41.86
N VAL A 158 20.53 -12.49 41.47
CA VAL A 158 20.08 -12.59 40.07
C VAL A 158 19.69 -11.21 39.56
N THR A 159 20.33 -10.78 38.47
CA THR A 159 20.02 -9.50 37.83
C THR A 159 18.76 -9.64 36.98
N THR A 160 17.83 -8.70 37.14
CA THR A 160 16.57 -8.69 36.40
C THR A 160 16.80 -8.58 34.89
N THR A 161 15.98 -9.27 34.12
CA THR A 161 16.01 -9.27 32.65
C THR A 161 15.99 -7.86 32.08
N ASP A 162 15.18 -6.95 32.65
CA ASP A 162 15.08 -5.56 32.21
C ASP A 162 16.41 -4.78 32.30
N VAL A 163 17.22 -5.07 33.32
CA VAL A 163 18.53 -4.43 33.50
C VAL A 163 19.57 -5.00 32.54
N LEU A 164 19.44 -6.29 32.18
CA LEU A 164 20.34 -6.95 31.24
C LEU A 164 20.01 -6.60 29.78
N LEU A 165 18.73 -6.38 29.45
CA LEU A 165 18.29 -5.92 28.13
C LEU A 165 18.76 -4.49 27.79
N GLN A 166 19.10 -3.69 28.79
CA GLN A 166 19.68 -2.35 28.58
C GLN A 166 21.15 -2.38 28.16
N GLY A 167 21.83 -3.51 28.33
CA GLY A 167 23.23 -3.68 27.93
C GLY A 167 23.37 -4.13 26.47
N SER A 168 24.51 -3.83 25.86
CA SER A 168 24.83 -4.35 24.53
C SER A 168 25.14 -5.86 24.55
N ALA A 169 25.05 -6.53 23.39
CA ALA A 169 25.40 -7.95 23.28
C ALA A 169 26.86 -8.25 23.70
N ASP A 170 27.77 -7.30 23.45
CA ASP A 170 29.18 -7.39 23.85
C ASP A 170 29.34 -7.29 25.38
N GLU A 171 28.60 -6.41 26.03
CA GLU A 171 28.60 -6.27 27.49
C GLU A 171 28.05 -7.53 28.17
N LEU A 172 26.98 -8.11 27.61
CA LEU A 172 26.42 -9.38 28.09
C LEU A 172 27.44 -10.52 27.92
N SER A 173 28.10 -10.60 26.78
CA SER A 173 29.13 -11.62 26.51
C SER A 173 30.31 -11.51 27.47
N LYS A 174 30.79 -10.28 27.71
CA LYS A 174 31.88 -10.02 28.66
C LYS A 174 31.50 -10.42 30.10
N ARG A 175 30.31 -10.02 30.56
CA ARG A 175 29.79 -10.43 31.88
C ARG A 175 29.65 -11.94 32.00
N LEU A 176 29.21 -12.62 30.95
CA LEU A 176 29.12 -14.07 30.91
C LEU A 176 30.50 -14.72 31.09
N SER A 177 31.53 -14.24 30.38
CA SER A 177 32.90 -14.75 30.51
C SER A 177 33.49 -14.52 31.90
N GLU A 178 33.26 -13.36 32.51
CA GLU A 178 33.70 -13.07 33.88
C GLU A 178 33.06 -14.01 34.91
N LEU A 179 31.77 -14.33 34.75
CA LEU A 179 31.07 -15.29 35.61
C LEU A 179 31.61 -16.72 35.43
N GLN A 180 31.90 -17.12 34.19
CA GLN A 180 32.49 -18.44 33.90
C GLN A 180 33.87 -18.61 34.53
N GLU A 181 34.73 -17.58 34.47
CA GLU A 181 36.06 -17.61 35.11
C GLU A 181 35.95 -17.66 36.64
N ARG A 182 35.05 -16.86 37.24
CA ARG A 182 34.80 -16.93 38.70
C ARG A 182 34.38 -18.32 39.14
N LEU A 183 33.52 -18.99 38.35
CA LEU A 183 33.09 -20.37 38.63
C LEU A 183 34.27 -21.35 38.59
N ARG A 184 35.17 -21.22 37.59
CA ARG A 184 36.37 -22.06 37.47
C ARG A 184 37.32 -21.88 38.66
N THR A 185 37.56 -20.64 39.09
CA THR A 185 38.46 -20.37 40.23
C THR A 185 37.92 -20.84 41.58
N ARG A 186 36.61 -21.11 41.68
CA ARG A 186 35.97 -21.66 42.89
C ARG A 186 36.01 -23.18 42.97
N GLY A 187 36.18 -23.86 41.82
CA GLY A 187 36.21 -25.31 41.72
C GLY A 187 37.62 -25.93 41.86
N ASN A 188 38.67 -25.11 41.84
CA ASN A 188 40.06 -25.47 42.20
C ASN A 188 40.34 -25.09 43.65
#